data_AF-A0A7W9CAK9-F1
#
_entry.id   AF-A0A7W9CAK9-F1
#
_cell.length_a   1.000
_cell.length_b   1.000
_cell.length_c   1.000
_cell.angle_alpha   90.00
_cell.angle_beta   90.00
_cell.angle_gamma   90.00
#
_symmetry.space_group_name_H-M   'P 1'
#
loop_
_entity.id
_entity.type
_entity.pdbx_description
1 polymer ?
#
loop_
_entity_poly.entity_id
_entity_poly.type
_entity_poly.pdbx_seq_one_letter_code
_entity_poly.pdbx_strand_id
1 'polypeptide(L)'
;MTGGFIVRGDHLPILTALAAGQSTGLDAPRAMIWGLDLSTAPNRDAVHKRLRQESKDIAAITATHPSLVHLFIVYSHGAALHEGACLSSAAQAAARLHTEFERSRGRFVEVVFIDATGWEDDEALCDRIVQTVATPAGIAGDVALGWHDITDTTIHRAAMARYC
;
A
#
# COMPACT_ATOMS: atom_id res chain seq x y z
N MET A 1 -16.94 10.63 9.29
CA MET A 1 -16.88 10.54 7.81
C MET A 1 -15.92 9.40 7.47
N THR A 2 -16.45 8.24 7.09
CA THR A 2 -15.66 7.14 6.51
C THR A 2 -15.12 7.64 5.18
N GLY A 3 -13.80 7.75 5.03
CA GLY A 3 -13.19 8.20 3.78
C GLY A 3 -13.38 7.16 2.70
N GLY A 4 -13.81 7.57 1.50
CA GLY A 4 -13.90 6.69 0.35
C GLY A 4 -12.50 6.24 -0.11
N PHE A 5 -12.41 5.02 -0.63
CA PHE A 5 -11.20 4.47 -1.24
C PHE A 5 -11.49 3.85 -2.62
N ILE A 6 -10.43 3.63 -3.40
CA ILE A 6 -10.46 2.90 -4.68
C ILE A 6 -9.41 1.78 -4.69
N VAL A 7 -9.67 0.70 -5.42
CA VAL A 7 -8.73 -0.43 -5.59
C VAL A 7 -8.24 -0.52 -7.04
N ARG A 8 -6.94 -0.60 -7.26
CA ARG A 8 -6.27 -0.65 -8.58
C ARG A 8 -5.10 -1.63 -8.56
N GLY A 9 -4.42 -1.80 -9.70
CA GLY A 9 -3.27 -2.69 -9.84
C GLY A 9 -3.66 -4.12 -10.20
N ASP A 10 -2.80 -5.07 -9.83
CA ASP A 10 -3.02 -6.49 -10.05
C ASP A 10 -4.15 -7.02 -9.15
N HIS A 11 -4.83 -8.07 -9.61
CA HIS A 11 -5.83 -8.75 -8.81
C HIS A 11 -5.16 -9.64 -7.75
N LEU A 12 -5.28 -9.27 -6.49
CA LEU A 12 -4.89 -10.11 -5.35
C LEU A 12 -6.15 -10.62 -4.63
N PRO A 13 -6.28 -11.94 -4.38
CA PRO A 13 -7.44 -12.51 -3.67
C PRO A 13 -7.77 -11.78 -2.36
N ILE A 14 -6.74 -11.45 -1.58
CA ILE A 14 -6.83 -10.72 -0.31
C ILE A 14 -7.51 -9.34 -0.42
N LEU A 15 -7.54 -8.74 -1.60
CA LEU A 15 -8.15 -7.43 -1.83
C LEU A 15 -9.57 -7.52 -2.39
N THR A 16 -10.11 -8.73 -2.60
CA THR A 16 -11.42 -8.93 -3.25
C THR A 16 -12.54 -8.22 -2.50
N ALA A 17 -12.56 -8.32 -1.17
CA ALA A 17 -13.56 -7.67 -0.33
C ALA A 17 -13.47 -6.13 -0.43
N LEU A 18 -12.26 -5.56 -0.43
CA LEU A 18 -12.06 -4.12 -0.64
C LEU A 18 -12.49 -3.70 -2.04
N ALA A 19 -12.16 -4.47 -3.07
CA ALA A 19 -12.54 -4.15 -4.45
C ALA A 19 -14.07 -4.10 -4.62
N ALA A 20 -14.81 -4.96 -3.92
CA ALA A 20 -16.27 -4.94 -3.88
C ALA A 20 -16.83 -3.73 -3.10
N GLY A 21 -16.14 -3.29 -2.04
CA GLY A 21 -16.54 -2.16 -1.19
C GLY A 21 -16.01 -0.78 -1.62
N GLN A 22 -15.32 -0.68 -2.75
CA GLN A 22 -14.72 0.58 -3.20
C GLN A 22 -15.76 1.65 -3.53
N SER A 23 -15.33 2.91 -3.51
CA SER A 23 -16.20 4.05 -3.80
C SER A 23 -16.63 4.05 -5.27
N THR A 24 -17.94 4.01 -5.50
CA THR A 24 -18.56 4.08 -6.85
C THR A 24 -19.24 5.42 -7.11
N GLY A 25 -19.31 6.30 -6.09
CA GLY A 25 -20.00 7.58 -6.13
C GLY A 25 -19.16 8.75 -6.66
N LEU A 26 -19.75 9.95 -6.61
CA LEU A 26 -19.12 11.22 -7.01
C LEU A 26 -18.06 11.72 -6.01
N ASP A 27 -18.01 11.14 -4.81
CA ASP A 27 -17.07 11.57 -3.78
C ASP A 27 -15.63 11.20 -4.15
N ALA A 28 -14.75 12.19 -4.07
CA ALA A 28 -13.35 12.01 -4.42
C ALA A 28 -12.67 11.10 -3.38
N PRO A 29 -12.03 9.99 -3.79
CA PRO A 29 -11.45 9.03 -2.86
C PRO A 29 -10.32 9.67 -2.05
N ARG A 30 -10.24 9.34 -0.77
CA ARG A 30 -9.16 9.74 0.14
C ARG A 30 -8.03 8.72 0.18
N ALA A 31 -8.30 7.48 -0.20
CA ALA A 31 -7.31 6.42 -0.24
C ALA A 31 -7.31 5.66 -1.57
N MET A 32 -6.13 5.16 -1.94
CA MET A 32 -5.96 4.21 -3.02
C MET A 32 -5.27 2.97 -2.48
N ILE A 33 -5.81 1.80 -2.80
CA ILE A 33 -5.19 0.50 -2.55
C ILE A 33 -4.73 -0.07 -3.88
N TRP A 34 -3.45 -0.40 -3.97
CA TRP A 34 -2.82 -0.95 -5.15
C TRP A 34 -2.41 -2.40 -4.89
N GLY A 35 -3.03 -3.34 -5.58
CA GLY A 35 -2.58 -4.73 -5.60
C GLY A 35 -1.36 -4.90 -6.49
N LEU A 36 -0.37 -5.66 -6.03
CA LEU A 36 0.82 -5.96 -6.81
C LEU A 36 1.21 -7.43 -6.67
N ASP A 37 1.08 -8.19 -7.76
CA ASP A 37 1.49 -9.58 -7.78
C ASP A 37 2.96 -9.71 -8.20
N LEU A 38 3.80 -10.15 -7.26
CA LEU A 38 5.21 -10.44 -7.44
C LEU A 38 5.48 -11.96 -7.50
N SER A 39 4.45 -12.79 -7.59
CA SER A 39 4.56 -14.26 -7.60
C SER A 39 5.47 -14.80 -8.68
N THR A 40 5.51 -14.13 -9.84
CA THR A 40 6.34 -14.53 -10.99
C THR A 40 7.75 -13.96 -10.96
N ALA A 41 8.13 -13.17 -9.95
CA ALA A 41 9.44 -12.55 -9.88
C ALA A 41 10.50 -13.60 -9.44
N PRO A 42 11.51 -13.90 -10.27
CA PRO A 42 12.47 -14.97 -9.97
C PRO A 42 13.50 -14.59 -8.91
N ASN A 43 13.71 -13.30 -8.65
CA ASN A 43 14.72 -12.80 -7.72
C ASN A 43 14.42 -11.35 -7.28
N ARG A 44 15.21 -10.85 -6.32
CA ARG A 44 15.06 -9.50 -5.76
C ARG A 44 15.26 -8.38 -6.79
N ASP A 45 16.12 -8.58 -7.80
CA ASP A 45 16.33 -7.59 -8.85
C ASP A 45 15.07 -7.42 -9.72
N ALA A 46 14.43 -8.53 -10.08
CA ALA A 46 13.15 -8.52 -10.79
C ALA A 46 12.05 -7.83 -9.98
N VAL A 47 11.99 -8.07 -8.66
CA VAL A 47 11.09 -7.34 -7.76
C VAL A 47 11.38 -5.84 -7.77
N HIS A 48 12.64 -5.43 -7.59
CA HIS A 48 13.00 -4.01 -7.59
C HIS A 48 12.62 -3.32 -8.91
N LYS A 49 12.85 -4.00 -10.04
CA LYS A 49 12.46 -3.51 -11.36
C LYS A 49 10.95 -3.37 -11.50
N ARG A 50 10.16 -4.35 -11.01
CA ARG A 50 8.70 -4.30 -11.04
C ARG A 50 8.17 -3.16 -10.15
N LEU A 51 8.63 -3.05 -8.91
CA LEU A 51 8.27 -1.96 -8.00
C LEU A 51 8.54 -0.58 -8.61
N ARG A 52 9.70 -0.42 -9.28
CA ARG A 52 10.05 0.84 -9.95
C ARG A 52 9.11 1.16 -11.12
N GLN A 53 8.67 0.15 -11.86
CA GLN A 53 7.73 0.33 -12.96
C GLN A 53 6.36 0.73 -12.41
N GLU A 54 5.83 -0.04 -11.46
CA GLU A 54 4.53 0.22 -10.82
C GLU A 54 4.48 1.59 -10.14
N SER A 55 5.58 2.03 -9.51
CA SER A 55 5.66 3.36 -8.90
C SER A 55 5.36 4.49 -9.90
N LYS A 56 5.72 4.33 -11.19
CA LYS A 56 5.38 5.33 -12.21
C LYS A 56 3.89 5.34 -12.53
N ASP A 57 3.30 4.17 -12.65
CA ASP A 57 1.89 3.99 -13.00
C ASP A 57 0.99 4.46 -11.84
N ILE A 58 1.37 4.11 -10.62
CA ILE A 58 0.80 4.65 -9.38
C ILE A 58 0.88 6.17 -9.39
N ALA A 59 2.05 6.77 -9.64
CA ALA A 59 2.18 8.22 -9.62
C ALA A 59 1.26 8.93 -10.63
N ALA A 60 1.16 8.37 -11.84
CA ALA A 60 0.27 8.87 -12.89
C ALA A 60 -1.21 8.78 -12.48
N ILE A 61 -1.66 7.65 -11.93
CA ILE A 61 -3.05 7.46 -11.53
C ILE A 61 -3.40 8.31 -10.32
N THR A 62 -2.53 8.37 -9.31
CA THR A 62 -2.73 9.23 -8.15
C THR A 62 -2.90 10.68 -8.63
N ALA A 63 -2.26 11.12 -9.73
CA ALA A 63 -2.32 12.51 -10.20
C ALA A 63 -3.73 12.91 -10.66
N THR A 64 -4.55 11.94 -11.06
CA THR A 64 -5.96 12.14 -11.40
C THR A 64 -6.87 12.24 -10.15
N HIS A 65 -6.35 12.00 -8.95
CA HIS A 65 -7.09 12.00 -7.69
C HIS A 65 -6.42 12.92 -6.64
N PRO A 66 -6.63 14.24 -6.70
CA PRO A 66 -5.97 15.21 -5.83
C PRO A 66 -6.40 15.12 -4.35
N SER A 67 -7.49 14.43 -4.04
CA SER A 67 -8.01 14.18 -2.69
C SER A 67 -7.32 13.05 -1.95
N LEU A 68 -6.48 12.26 -2.64
CA LEU A 68 -5.76 11.15 -2.02
C LEU A 68 -4.78 11.66 -0.96
N VAL A 69 -4.88 11.07 0.22
CA VAL A 69 -3.98 11.28 1.35
C VAL A 69 -3.36 9.98 1.86
N HIS A 70 -3.93 8.84 1.45
CA HIS A 70 -3.46 7.50 1.80
C HIS A 70 -3.20 6.67 0.53
N LEU A 71 -2.05 6.05 0.45
CA LEU A 71 -1.70 5.10 -0.60
C LEU A 71 -1.21 3.80 0.05
N PHE A 72 -1.95 2.73 -0.14
CA PHE A 72 -1.57 1.38 0.27
C PHE A 72 -1.12 0.58 -0.95
N ILE A 73 0.04 -0.05 -0.88
CA ILE A 73 0.51 -1.00 -1.87
C ILE A 73 0.58 -2.35 -1.19
N VAL A 74 -0.37 -3.22 -1.50
CA VAL A 74 -0.43 -4.58 -0.97
C VAL A 74 0.17 -5.50 -2.01
N TYR A 75 1.18 -6.28 -1.62
CA TYR A 75 1.86 -7.18 -2.54
C TYR A 75 1.97 -8.59 -1.97
N SER A 76 2.02 -9.57 -2.87
CA SER A 76 2.35 -10.96 -2.55
C SER A 76 3.52 -11.40 -3.42
N HIS A 77 4.42 -12.23 -2.88
CA HIS A 77 5.53 -12.80 -3.65
C HIS A 77 5.52 -14.33 -3.65
N GLY A 78 6.24 -14.91 -4.60
CA GLY A 78 6.33 -16.36 -4.76
C GLY A 78 7.27 -16.99 -3.73
N ALA A 79 7.16 -18.31 -3.55
CA ALA A 79 7.98 -19.10 -2.61
C ALA A 79 9.49 -19.10 -2.92
N ALA A 80 9.90 -18.62 -4.09
CA ALA A 80 11.31 -18.43 -4.44
C ALA A 80 11.99 -17.33 -3.60
N LEU A 81 11.20 -16.45 -2.99
CA LEU A 81 11.65 -15.37 -2.11
C LEU A 81 11.21 -15.70 -0.68
N HIS A 82 12.11 -15.54 0.28
CA HIS A 82 11.75 -15.64 1.69
C HIS A 82 10.91 -14.43 2.10
N GLU A 83 10.09 -14.62 3.13
CA GLU A 83 9.31 -13.53 3.73
C GLU A 83 10.22 -12.35 4.09
N GLY A 84 9.78 -11.14 3.77
CA GLY A 84 10.54 -9.93 4.05
C GLY A 84 11.68 -9.63 3.05
N ALA A 85 11.99 -10.53 2.11
CA ALA A 85 13.01 -10.31 1.08
C ALA A 85 12.72 -9.05 0.24
N CYS A 86 11.44 -8.70 0.12
CA CYS A 86 10.93 -7.55 -0.63
C CYS A 86 10.82 -6.28 0.23
N LEU A 87 10.81 -6.36 1.57
CA LEU A 87 10.54 -5.23 2.45
C LEU A 87 11.52 -4.08 2.26
N SER A 88 12.82 -4.37 2.10
CA SER A 88 13.81 -3.30 1.86
C SER A 88 13.55 -2.55 0.55
N SER A 89 13.12 -3.28 -0.50
CA SER A 89 12.83 -2.69 -1.81
C SER A 89 11.50 -1.95 -1.78
N ALA A 90 10.52 -2.47 -1.05
CA ALA A 90 9.25 -1.81 -0.79
C ALA A 90 9.44 -0.51 0.00
N ALA A 91 10.27 -0.50 1.05
CA ALA A 91 10.58 0.71 1.82
C ALA A 91 11.25 1.78 0.96
N GLN A 92 12.21 1.39 0.12
CA GLN A 92 12.82 2.33 -0.85
C GLN A 92 11.81 2.87 -1.86
N ALA A 93 10.85 2.05 -2.30
CA ALA A 93 9.79 2.49 -3.19
C ALA A 93 8.80 3.44 -2.48
N ALA A 94 8.46 3.15 -1.22
CA ALA A 94 7.62 3.99 -0.36
C ALA A 94 8.22 5.40 -0.24
N ALA A 95 9.48 5.49 0.19
CA ALA A 95 10.20 6.76 0.34
C ALA A 95 10.22 7.56 -0.97
N ARG A 96 10.53 6.89 -2.10
CA ARG A 96 10.56 7.53 -3.41
C ARG A 96 9.21 8.07 -3.85
N LEU A 97 8.14 7.28 -3.68
CA LEU A 97 6.77 7.71 -4.01
C LEU A 97 6.34 8.87 -3.13
N HIS A 98 6.61 8.79 -1.83
CA HIS A 98 6.32 9.85 -0.88
C HIS A 98 6.99 11.16 -1.26
N THR A 99 8.31 11.15 -1.48
CA THR A 99 9.07 12.32 -1.95
C THR A 99 8.56 12.84 -3.30
N GLU A 100 8.20 11.96 -4.24
CA GLU A 100 7.63 12.38 -5.53
C GLU A 100 6.30 13.10 -5.34
N PHE A 101 5.43 12.63 -4.45
CA PHE A 101 4.16 13.28 -4.15
C PHE A 101 4.34 14.62 -3.46
N GLU A 102 5.23 14.72 -2.48
CA GLU A 102 5.56 15.98 -1.84
C GLU A 102 6.07 17.00 -2.87
N ARG A 103 6.99 16.59 -3.75
CA ARG A 103 7.57 17.47 -4.78
C ARG A 103 6.54 17.87 -5.84
N SER A 104 5.76 16.93 -6.35
CA SER A 104 4.87 17.17 -7.50
C SER A 104 3.55 17.84 -7.11
N ARG A 105 3.10 17.70 -5.85
CA ARG A 105 1.77 18.17 -5.41
C ARG A 105 1.83 19.22 -4.31
N GLY A 106 2.97 19.37 -3.63
CA GLY A 106 3.05 20.13 -2.39
C GLY A 106 2.10 19.59 -1.31
N ARG A 107 1.79 18.28 -1.36
CA ARG A 107 0.87 17.62 -0.43
C ARG A 107 1.52 16.36 0.13
N PHE A 108 1.27 16.13 1.41
CA PHE A 108 1.66 14.92 2.12
C PHE A 108 0.68 13.79 1.77
N VAL A 109 1.21 12.69 1.23
CA VAL A 109 0.46 11.46 0.96
C VAL A 109 1.17 10.33 1.68
N GLU A 110 0.49 9.65 2.59
CA GLU A 110 1.04 8.46 3.26
C GLU A 110 1.23 7.34 2.25
N VAL A 111 2.40 6.70 2.26
CA VAL A 111 2.71 5.58 1.38
C VAL A 111 3.08 4.37 2.22
N VAL A 112 2.16 3.41 2.30
CA VAL A 112 2.30 2.20 3.10
C VAL A 112 2.37 0.99 2.18
N PHE A 113 3.51 0.31 2.16
CA PHE A 113 3.64 -1.01 1.54
C PHE A 113 3.32 -2.09 2.57
N ILE A 114 2.55 -3.10 2.16
CA ILE A 114 2.16 -4.25 2.99
C ILE A 114 2.53 -5.53 2.26
N ASP A 115 3.40 -6.32 2.88
CA ASP A 115 3.65 -7.70 2.47
C ASP A 115 2.51 -8.59 2.96
N ALA A 116 1.69 -9.07 2.04
CA ALA A 116 0.57 -9.97 2.30
C ALA A 116 0.91 -11.43 1.94
N THR A 117 2.18 -11.76 1.77
CA THR A 117 2.59 -13.11 1.39
C THR A 117 2.29 -14.11 2.51
N GLY A 118 1.66 -15.23 2.15
CA GLY A 118 1.30 -16.28 3.12
C GLY A 118 0.15 -15.91 4.05
N TRP A 119 -0.57 -14.84 3.75
CA TRP A 119 -1.71 -14.40 4.54
C TRP A 119 -2.97 -15.19 4.20
N GLU A 120 -3.73 -15.58 5.24
CA GLU A 120 -4.91 -16.43 5.09
C GLU A 120 -6.22 -15.74 5.54
N ASP A 121 -6.15 -14.62 6.28
CA ASP A 121 -7.33 -13.93 6.84
C ASP A 121 -7.59 -12.57 6.17
N ASP A 122 -8.16 -12.63 4.97
CA ASP A 122 -8.42 -11.46 4.13
C ASP A 122 -9.21 -10.35 4.84
N GLU A 123 -10.14 -10.70 5.74
CA GLU A 123 -10.99 -9.74 6.45
C GLU A 123 -10.19 -8.85 7.39
N ALA A 124 -9.27 -9.42 8.17
CA ALA A 124 -8.48 -8.65 9.12
C ALA A 124 -7.60 -7.60 8.43
N LEU A 125 -6.96 -7.92 7.29
CA LEU A 125 -6.19 -6.91 6.54
C LEU A 125 -7.11 -5.80 6.01
N CYS A 126 -8.24 -6.18 5.42
CA CYS A 126 -9.21 -5.23 4.90
C CYS A 126 -9.67 -4.26 5.99
N ASP A 127 -9.98 -4.76 7.18
CA ASP A 127 -10.39 -3.97 8.33
C ASP A 127 -9.28 -3.01 8.78
N ARG A 128 -8.02 -3.46 8.83
CA ARG A 128 -6.88 -2.58 9.18
C ARG A 128 -6.70 -1.44 8.19
N ILE A 129 -6.85 -1.73 6.90
CA ILE A 129 -6.78 -0.71 5.85
C ILE A 129 -7.95 0.27 6.01
N VAL A 130 -9.19 -0.22 6.10
CA VAL A 130 -10.39 0.64 6.25
C VAL A 130 -10.31 1.51 7.51
N GLN A 131 -9.87 0.94 8.63
CA GLN A 131 -9.64 1.67 9.87
C GLN A 131 -8.64 2.81 9.66
N THR A 132 -7.54 2.56 8.95
CA THR A 132 -6.51 3.57 8.67
C THR A 132 -7.03 4.66 7.72
N VAL A 133 -7.78 4.29 6.68
CA VAL A 133 -8.42 5.24 5.75
C VAL A 133 -9.37 6.21 6.47
N ALA A 134 -10.02 5.75 7.54
CA ALA A 134 -10.88 6.59 8.37
C ALA A 134 -10.12 7.61 9.23
N THR A 135 -8.81 7.45 9.42
CA THR A 135 -7.97 8.35 10.22
C THR A 135 -7.34 9.49 9.38
N PRO A 136 -6.96 10.62 10.01
CA PRO A 136 -6.16 11.65 9.36
C PRO A 136 -4.80 11.12 8.89
N ALA A 137 -4.35 11.56 7.71
CA ALA A 137 -2.99 11.32 7.23
C ALA A 137 -1.98 12.22 7.97
N GLY A 138 -0.72 11.83 7.99
CA GLY A 138 0.37 12.56 8.65
C GLY A 138 1.15 11.74 9.69
N ILE A 139 0.81 10.47 9.88
CA ILE A 139 1.29 9.66 11.00
C ILE A 139 2.04 8.39 10.58
N ALA A 140 1.78 7.83 9.40
CA ALA A 140 2.54 6.68 8.89
C ALA A 140 3.75 7.10 8.03
N GLY A 141 3.69 8.26 7.36
CA GLY A 141 4.75 8.72 6.46
C GLY A 141 4.95 7.80 5.26
N ASP A 142 6.15 7.23 5.15
CA ASP A 142 6.52 6.23 4.16
C ASP A 142 7.06 4.98 4.85
N VAL A 143 6.37 3.85 4.71
CA VAL A 143 6.76 2.62 5.43
C VAL A 143 6.49 1.38 4.60
N ALA A 144 7.29 0.33 4.85
CA ALA A 144 6.99 -1.03 4.43
C ALA A 144 6.83 -1.91 5.66
N LEU A 145 5.71 -2.61 5.73
CA LEU A 145 5.33 -3.47 6.84
C LEU A 145 5.12 -4.89 6.28
N GLY A 146 5.62 -5.87 7.01
CA GLY A 146 5.17 -7.24 6.86
C GLY A 146 3.81 -7.40 7.52
N TRP A 147 3.01 -8.34 7.05
CA TRP A 147 1.74 -8.64 7.70
C TRP A 147 1.87 -8.86 9.22
N HIS A 148 2.91 -9.57 9.67
CA HIS A 148 3.13 -9.83 11.10
C HIS A 148 3.32 -8.56 11.94
N ASP A 149 3.72 -7.44 11.32
CA ASP A 149 3.80 -6.15 12.00
C ASP A 149 2.42 -5.57 12.34
N ILE A 150 1.33 -6.03 11.69
CA ILE A 150 -0.02 -5.42 11.77
C ILE A 150 -1.12 -6.41 12.18
N THR A 151 -0.76 -7.64 12.57
CA THR A 151 -1.70 -8.64 13.10
C THR A 151 -2.38 -8.12 14.37
N ASP A 152 -1.58 -7.85 15.39
CA ASP A 152 -2.07 -7.50 16.73
C ASP A 152 -2.08 -5.98 17.00
N THR A 153 -1.80 -5.18 15.98
CA THR A 153 -1.65 -3.74 16.12
C THR A 153 -2.16 -2.98 14.88
N THR A 154 -2.38 -1.68 15.03
CA THR A 154 -2.78 -0.83 13.89
C THR A 154 -1.58 -0.55 12.99
N ILE A 155 -1.85 -0.31 11.69
CA ILE A 155 -0.83 0.14 10.71
C ILE A 155 -0.07 1.35 11.25
N HIS A 156 -0.78 2.31 11.85
CA HIS A 156 -0.18 3.48 12.45
C HIS A 156 0.85 3.14 13.55
N ARG A 157 0.47 2.29 14.52
CA ARG A 157 1.37 1.92 15.62
C ARG A 157 2.56 1.09 15.12
N ALA A 158 2.35 0.23 14.12
CA ALA A 158 3.43 -0.51 13.46
C ALA A 158 4.41 0.42 12.74
N ALA A 159 3.89 1.44 12.02
CA ALA A 159 4.70 2.42 11.33
C ALA A 159 5.57 3.22 12.30
N MET A 160 5.00 3.70 13.43
CA MET A 160 5.78 4.41 14.46
C MET A 160 6.93 3.57 15.03
N ALA A 161 6.71 2.27 15.23
CA ALA A 161 7.72 1.37 15.77
C ALA A 161 8.94 1.19 14.84
N ARG A 162 8.84 1.55 13.56
CA ARG A 162 9.98 1.52 12.62
C ARG A 162 10.91 2.73 12.73
N TYR A 163 10.49 3.78 13.44
CA TYR A 163 11.27 5.01 13.63
C TYR A 163 11.82 5.18 15.07
N CYS A 164 11.54 4.22 15.97
CA CYS A 164 12.04 4.18 17.35
C CYS A 164 13.20 3.18 17.47
#